data_AF-A0A1G6KYB2-F1
#
_entry.id   AF-A0A1G6KYB2-F1
#
_cell.length_a   1.000
_cell.length_b   1.000
_cell.length_c   1.000
_cell.angle_alpha   90.00
_cell.angle_beta   90.00
_cell.angle_gamma   90.00
#
_symmetry.space_group_name_H-M   'P 1'
#
loop_
_entity.id
_entity.type
_entity.pdbx_description
1 polymer ?
#
loop_
_entity_poly.entity_id
_entity_poly.type
_entity_poly.pdbx_seq_one_letter_code
_entity_poly.pdbx_strand_id
1 'polypeptide(L)'
;MFHYADGYRLLESSEEISSSSLEEWKVFLRKNYNKLLSLDFKSQDISFDPELTKIQKYKMKKNNPDLPDVQISKSPGKEIDIPKI
;
A
#
# COMPACT_ATOMS: atom_id res chain seq x y z
N MET A 1 2.21 0.53 -6.79
CA MET A 1 3.52 -0.11 -6.53
C MET A 1 3.77 -0.46 -5.06
N PHE A 2 3.33 0.35 -4.07
CA PHE A 2 3.49 0.07 -2.63
C PHE A 2 3.15 -1.37 -2.21
N HIS A 3 2.07 -1.95 -2.74
CA HIS A 3 1.65 -3.32 -2.40
C HIS A 3 2.67 -4.39 -2.80
N TYR A 4 3.39 -4.17 -3.90
CA TYR A 4 4.44 -5.08 -4.37
C TYR A 4 5.73 -4.95 -3.56
N ALA A 5 5.94 -3.82 -2.90
CA ALA A 5 7.07 -3.59 -2.02
C ALA A 5 6.70 -3.86 -0.55
N ASP A 6 6.19 -5.05 -0.23
CA ASP A 6 5.71 -5.45 1.12
C ASP A 6 4.57 -4.61 1.72
N GLY A 7 3.99 -3.66 0.98
CA GLY A 7 2.87 -2.85 1.47
C GLY A 7 1.66 -3.70 1.87
N TYR A 8 1.39 -4.79 1.14
CA TYR A 8 0.34 -5.74 1.52
C TYR A 8 0.56 -6.32 2.92
N ARG A 9 1.78 -6.78 3.22
CA ARG A 9 2.15 -7.33 4.54
C ARG A 9 2.03 -6.27 5.63
N LEU A 10 2.44 -5.03 5.37
CA LEU A 10 2.28 -3.93 6.31
C LEU A 10 0.80 -3.70 6.67
N LEU A 11 -0.10 -3.77 5.69
CA LEU A 11 -1.55 -3.59 5.91
C LEU A 11 -2.21 -4.80 6.57
N GLU A 12 -1.70 -6.01 6.32
CA GLU A 12 -2.23 -7.25 6.90
C GLU A 12 -1.76 -7.44 8.35
N SER A 13 -0.49 -7.18 8.61
CA SER A 13 0.20 -7.44 9.89
C SER A 13 1.33 -6.43 10.12
N SER A 14 0.99 -5.30 10.75
CA SER A 14 1.98 -4.25 11.09
C SER A 14 3.07 -4.75 12.06
N GLU A 15 2.76 -5.74 12.90
CA GLU A 15 3.71 -6.36 13.84
C GLU A 15 4.81 -7.16 13.13
N GLU A 16 4.48 -7.86 12.05
CA GLU A 16 5.48 -8.60 11.25
C GLU A 16 6.51 -7.65 10.62
N ILE A 17 6.07 -6.51 10.09
CA ILE A 17 7.00 -5.49 9.58
C ILE A 17 7.79 -4.87 10.74
N SER A 18 7.15 -4.59 11.87
CA SER A 18 7.80 -3.94 13.01
C SER A 18 8.88 -4.81 13.66
N SER A 19 8.70 -6.14 13.64
CA SER A 19 9.66 -7.13 14.15
C SER A 19 10.82 -7.43 13.19
N SER A 20 10.79 -6.91 11.96
CA SER A 20 11.90 -7.05 11.01
C SER A 20 13.18 -6.36 11.50
N SER A 21 14.32 -7.01 11.31
CA SER A 21 15.66 -6.48 11.60
C SER A 21 16.14 -5.44 10.57
N LEU A 22 15.45 -5.30 9.44
CA LEU A 22 15.81 -4.37 8.37
C LEU A 22 15.23 -2.98 8.63
N GLU A 23 15.95 -2.18 9.42
CA GLU A 23 15.49 -0.84 9.83
C GLU A 23 15.21 0.10 8.65
N GLU A 24 16.11 0.13 7.66
CA GLU A 24 15.94 0.97 6.46
C GLU A 24 14.68 0.61 5.67
N TRP A 25 14.36 -0.68 5.59
CA TRP A 25 13.15 -1.16 4.91
C TRP A 25 11.88 -0.69 5.63
N LYS A 26 11.86 -0.77 6.97
CA LYS A 26 10.73 -0.28 7.78
C LYS A 26 10.54 1.24 7.60
N VAL A 27 11.63 2.00 7.61
CA VAL A 27 11.60 3.46 7.39
C VAL A 27 11.08 3.77 5.99
N PHE A 28 11.58 3.06 4.96
CA PHE A 28 11.12 3.21 3.59
C PHE A 28 9.61 2.94 3.45
N LEU A 29 9.13 1.85 4.02
CA LEU A 29 7.72 1.46 3.97
C LEU A 29 6.81 2.49 4.63
N ARG A 30 7.13 2.91 5.86
CA ARG A 30 6.37 3.92 6.60
C ARG A 30 6.35 5.27 5.87
N LYS A 31 7.47 5.67 5.29
CA LYS A 31 7.56 6.91 4.50
C LYS A 31 6.66 6.84 3.26
N ASN A 32 6.67 5.73 2.53
CA ASN A 32 5.79 5.54 1.37
C ASN A 32 4.31 5.52 1.77
N TYR A 33 3.97 4.78 2.82
CA TYR A 33 2.62 4.74 3.39
C TYR A 33 2.10 6.14 3.71
N ASN A 34 2.88 6.94 4.45
CA ASN A 34 2.49 8.29 4.82
C ASN A 34 2.37 9.21 3.60
N LYS A 35 3.29 9.11 2.63
CA LYS A 35 3.22 9.89 1.39
C LYS A 35 1.97 9.57 0.56
N LEU A 36 1.54 8.31 0.53
CA LEU A 36 0.29 7.91 -0.14
C LEU A 36 -0.92 8.53 0.54
N LEU A 37 -0.95 8.53 1.88
CA LEU A 37 -2.03 9.14 2.65
C LEU A 37 -2.10 10.65 2.50
N SER A 38 -0.95 11.33 2.48
CA SER A 38 -0.88 12.79 2.37
C SER A 38 -0.90 13.28 0.92
N LEU A 39 -1.01 12.40 -0.07
CA LEU A 39 -0.91 12.72 -1.49
C LEU A 39 0.37 13.53 -1.82
N ASP A 40 1.51 13.18 -1.18
CA ASP A 40 2.79 13.91 -1.25
C ASP A 40 3.76 13.31 -2.29
N PHE A 41 3.22 12.92 -3.44
CA PHE A 41 4.00 12.53 -4.60
C PHE A 41 3.96 13.64 -5.66
N LYS A 42 5.11 13.92 -6.28
CA LYS A 42 5.22 14.94 -7.34
C LYS A 42 4.39 14.60 -8.58
N SER A 43 4.18 13.31 -8.85
CA SER A 43 3.36 12.80 -9.95
C SER A 43 2.33 11.83 -9.39
N GLN A 44 1.08 12.00 -9.80
CA GLN A 44 -0.09 11.24 -9.33
C GLN A 44 -1.07 10.90 -10.47
N ASP A 45 -0.65 11.09 -11.72
CA ASP A 45 -1.50 10.91 -12.91
C ASP A 45 -1.55 9.45 -13.39
N ILE A 46 -0.98 8.50 -12.64
CA ILE A 46 -0.96 7.08 -12.98
C ILE A 46 -1.86 6.32 -12.00
N SER A 47 -2.83 5.59 -12.54
CA SER A 47 -3.68 4.68 -11.78
C SER A 47 -2.90 3.42 -11.40
N PHE A 48 -3.12 2.96 -10.18
CA PHE A 48 -2.63 1.68 -9.68
C PHE A 48 -3.79 0.91 -9.04
N ASP A 49 -4.06 -0.28 -9.56
CA ASP A 49 -4.94 -1.24 -8.90
C ASP A 49 -4.07 -2.25 -8.14
N PRO A 50 -4.23 -2.39 -6.81
CA PRO A 50 -3.50 -3.41 -6.07
C PRO A 50 -4.03 -4.84 -6.30
N GLU A 51 -5.09 -5.00 -7.11
CA GLU A 51 -5.70 -6.29 -7.47
C GLU A 51 -6.14 -7.13 -6.26
N LEU A 52 -6.43 -6.47 -5.12
CA LEU A 52 -6.84 -7.15 -3.90
C LEU A 52 -8.25 -7.73 -4.05
N THR A 53 -8.40 -8.98 -3.64
CA THR A 53 -9.71 -9.64 -3.58
C THR A 53 -10.62 -8.99 -2.53
N LYS A 54 -11.94 -9.19 -2.66
CA LYS A 54 -12.92 -8.73 -1.66
C LYS A 54 -12.62 -9.28 -0.26
N ILE A 55 -12.16 -10.53 -0.17
CA ILE A 55 -11.82 -11.18 1.10
C ILE A 55 -10.60 -10.50 1.75
N GLN A 56 -9.56 -10.18 0.96
CA GLN A 56 -8.37 -9.49 1.47
C GLN A 56 -8.71 -8.09 1.98
N LYS A 57 -9.45 -7.30 1.19
CA LYS A 57 -9.92 -5.96 1.61
C LYS A 57 -10.74 -6.04 2.90
N TYR A 58 -11.63 -7.04 3.00
CA TYR A 58 -12.44 -7.26 4.20
C TYR A 58 -11.58 -7.58 5.42
N LYS A 59 -10.59 -8.49 5.31
CA LYS A 59 -9.68 -8.83 6.41
C LYS A 59 -8.90 -7.61 6.88
N MET A 60 -8.35 -6.81 5.96
CA MET A 60 -7.61 -5.58 6.28
C MET A 60 -8.48 -4.56 7.01
N LYS A 61 -9.71 -4.28 6.51
CA LYS A 61 -10.66 -3.39 7.20
C LYS A 61 -11.14 -3.94 8.54
N LYS A 62 -11.21 -5.26 8.69
CA LYS A 62 -11.57 -5.88 9.98
C LYS A 62 -10.46 -5.68 11.02
N ASN A 63 -9.20 -5.78 10.60
CA ASN A 63 -8.05 -5.57 11.49
C ASN A 63 -7.83 -4.08 11.80
N ASN A 64 -8.05 -3.20 10.81
CA ASN A 64 -7.99 -1.76 10.97
C ASN A 64 -9.23 -1.09 10.32
N PRO A 65 -10.29 -0.84 11.11
CA PRO A 65 -11.53 -0.23 10.60
C PRO A 65 -11.33 1.16 9.97
N ASP A 66 -10.33 1.90 10.44
CA ASP A 66 -10.01 3.25 9.97
C ASP A 66 -9.05 3.25 8.76
N LEU A 67 -8.75 2.07 8.19
CA LEU A 67 -7.87 1.92 7.04
C LEU A 67 -8.40 2.72 5.84
N PRO A 68 -7.66 3.74 5.36
CA PRO A 68 -8.14 4.58 4.28
C PRO A 68 -8.25 3.83 2.95
N ASP A 69 -9.35 4.05 2.22
CA ASP A 69 -9.62 3.33 0.97
C ASP A 69 -8.54 3.53 -0.11
N VAL A 70 -7.83 4.67 -0.08
CA VAL A 70 -6.69 4.96 -0.98
C VAL A 70 -5.58 3.90 -0.90
N GLN A 71 -5.52 3.13 0.19
CA GLN A 71 -4.54 2.09 0.40
C GLN A 71 -4.95 0.72 -0.10
N ILE A 72 -6.21 0.50 -0.46
CA ILE A 72 -6.70 -0.84 -0.86
C ILE A 72 -7.62 -0.81 -2.09
N SER A 73 -7.90 0.38 -2.59
CA SER A 73 -8.71 0.62 -3.77
C SER A 73 -7.84 1.07 -4.93
N LYS A 74 -8.35 0.87 -6.14
CA LYS A 74 -7.73 1.40 -7.35
C LYS A 74 -7.63 2.92 -7.24
N SER A 75 -6.43 3.46 -7.46
CA SER A 75 -6.22 4.91 -7.45
C SER A 75 -6.76 5.55 -8.73
N PRO A 76 -7.17 6.83 -8.70
CA PRO A 76 -7.46 7.58 -9.92
C PRO A 76 -6.19 7.76 -10.77
N GLY A 77 -6.35 8.19 -12.02
CA GLY A 77 -5.27 8.46 -12.96
C GLY A 77 -5.37 7.63 -14.24
N LYS A 78 -4.36 7.76 -15.10
CA LYS A 78 -4.25 7.01 -16.36
C LYS A 78 -3.80 5.58 -16.10
N GLU A 79 -4.47 4.63 -16.74
CA GLU A 79 -3.99 3.26 -16.83
C GLU A 79 -2.80 3.20 -17.78
N ILE A 80 -1.70 2.61 -17.31
CA ILE A 80 -0.51 2.35 -18.12
C ILE A 80 -0.15 0.89 -17.98
N ASP A 81 0.38 0.29 -19.04
CA ASP A 81 0.98 -1.04 -18.94
C ASP A 81 2.26 -0.95 -18.11
N ILE A 82 2.21 -1.54 -16.92
CA ILE A 82 3.38 -1.69 -16.06
C ILE A 82 4.04 -3.02 -16.47
N PRO A 83 5.31 -3.00 -16.93
CA PRO A 83 6.04 -4.23 -17.24
C PRO A 83 6.05 -5.15 -16.02
N LYS A 84 5.61 -6.39 -16.21
CA LYS A 84 5.71 -7.42 -15.17
C LYS A 84 7.18 -7.84 -15.08
N ILE A 85 7.76 -7.66 -13.88
CA ILE A 85 9.13 -8.08 -13.54
C ILE A 85 9.11 -9.58 -13.22
#